data_AF-A0A1G2FH51-F1
#
_entry.id   AF-A0A1G2FH51-F1
#
_cell.length_a   1.000
_cell.length_b   1.000
_cell.length_c   1.000
_cell.angle_alpha   90.00
_cell.angle_beta   90.00
_cell.angle_gamma   90.00
#
_symmetry.space_group_name_H-M   'P 1'
#
loop_
_entity.id
_entity.type
_entity.pdbx_description
1 polymer ?
#
loop_
_entity_poly.entity_id
_entity_poly.type
_entity_poly.pdbx_seq_one_letter_code
_entity_poly.pdbx_strand_id
1 'polypeptide(L)' 'MPFKKSNDDFRSGGGFAPRPMVKGKWNCADCGMEITELPFKPAPDRPIYCRECWSKRRKA' A
#
# COMPACT_ATOMS: atom_id res chain seq x y z
N MET A 1 -32.65 4.25 -41.44
CA MET A 1 -31.82 3.31 -40.64
C MET A 1 -30.93 4.12 -39.70
N PRO A 2 -30.93 3.82 -38.39
CA PRO A 2 -30.36 4.67 -37.34
C PRO A 2 -28.83 4.61 -37.29
N PHE A 3 -28.18 5.76 -37.50
CA PHE A 3 -26.76 5.98 -37.28
C PHE A 3 -26.45 5.81 -35.79
N LYS A 4 -25.86 4.67 -35.43
CA LYS A 4 -25.49 4.28 -34.05
C LYS A 4 -24.42 5.21 -33.50
N LYS A 5 -24.80 5.96 -32.47
CA LYS A 5 -23.95 6.82 -31.65
C LYS A 5 -23.35 5.99 -30.52
N SER A 6 -22.15 5.46 -30.72
CA SER A 6 -21.41 4.75 -29.68
C SER A 6 -20.81 5.78 -28.72
N ASN A 7 -21.27 5.76 -27.47
CA ASN A 7 -20.94 6.69 -26.40
C ASN A 7 -20.19 5.93 -25.29
N ASP A 8 -19.12 5.22 -25.67
CA ASP A 8 -18.54 4.17 -24.83
C ASP A 8 -16.99 4.25 -24.71
N ASP A 9 -16.37 5.38 -25.06
CA ASP A 9 -14.90 5.52 -25.06
C ASP A 9 -14.36 6.45 -23.95
N PHE A 10 -15.10 6.58 -22.84
CA PHE A 10 -14.66 7.34 -21.65
C PHE A 10 -14.36 6.44 -20.44
N ARG A 11 -13.72 5.30 -20.63
CA ARG A 11 -12.98 4.65 -19.53
C ARG A 11 -11.51 4.53 -19.89
N SER A 12 -10.98 5.72 -20.17
CA SER A 12 -9.57 6.05 -20.29
C SER A 12 -8.73 5.32 -19.25
N GLY A 13 -7.63 4.75 -19.74
CA GLY A 13 -6.67 3.98 -18.98
C GLY A 13 -6.19 4.71 -17.72
N GLY A 14 -6.35 4.05 -16.58
CA GLY A 14 -5.66 4.39 -15.36
C GLY A 14 -4.47 3.45 -15.21
N GLY A 15 -3.38 3.73 -15.94
CA GLY A 15 -2.09 3.06 -15.75
C GLY A 15 -1.55 3.35 -14.35
N PHE A 16 -2.02 2.59 -13.35
CA PHE A 16 -1.42 2.57 -12.03
C PHE A 16 -0.03 1.97 -12.17
N ALA A 17 0.99 2.83 -12.28
CA ALA A 17 2.35 2.41 -12.06
C ALA A 17 2.41 1.61 -10.74
N PRO A 18 3.06 0.44 -10.71
CA PRO A 18 3.14 -0.36 -9.50
C PRO A 18 3.80 0.49 -8.42
N ARG A 19 3.10 0.65 -7.30
CA ARG A 19 3.62 1.37 -6.14
C ARG A 19 4.91 0.67 -5.71
N PRO A 20 6.08 1.33 -5.73
CA PRO A 20 7.32 0.70 -5.33
C PRO A 20 7.20 0.25 -3.88
N MET A 21 7.20 -1.07 -3.66
CA MET A 21 7.26 -1.66 -2.32
C MET A 21 8.72 -1.71 -1.92
N VAL A 22 9.04 -1.17 -0.75
CA VAL A 22 10.38 -1.25 -0.17
C VAL A 22 10.48 -2.61 0.51
N LYS A 23 11.28 -3.51 -0.07
CA LYS A 23 11.68 -4.76 0.57
C LYS A 23 12.88 -4.51 1.46
N GLY A 24 12.78 -4.83 2.74
CA GLY A 24 13.87 -4.68 3.70
C GLY A 24 13.53 -5.40 4.98
N LYS A 25 14.52 -5.78 5.79
CA LYS A 25 14.31 -6.46 7.07
C LYS A 25 14.29 -5.42 8.20
N TRP A 26 13.13 -5.23 8.82
CA TRP A 26 12.93 -4.27 9.92
C TRP A 26 12.33 -4.97 11.13
N ASN A 27 12.68 -4.56 12.34
CA ASN A 27 12.12 -5.16 13.56
C ASN A 27 10.93 -4.35 14.09
N CYS A 28 9.84 -5.05 14.39
CA CYS A 28 8.69 -4.52 15.10
C CYS A 28 9.09 -4.06 16.51
N ALA A 29 8.82 -2.80 16.87
CA ALA A 29 9.18 -2.25 18.18
C ALA A 29 8.39 -2.87 19.35
N ASP A 30 7.23 -3.47 19.06
CA ASP A 30 6.32 -4.04 20.07
C ASP A 30 6.50 -5.56 20.22
N CYS A 31 6.81 -6.23 19.11
CA CYS A 31 6.71 -7.68 18.98
C CYS A 31 8.01 -8.36 18.52
N GLY A 32 9.02 -7.58 18.12
CA GLY A 32 10.30 -8.10 17.59
C GLY A 32 10.21 -8.74 16.20
N MET A 33 9.00 -8.92 15.64
CA MET A 33 8.77 -9.55 14.35
C MET A 33 9.48 -8.82 13.20
N GLU A 34 10.09 -9.58 12.30
CA GLU A 34 10.70 -9.08 11.07
C GLU A 34 9.64 -8.67 10.04
N ILE A 35 9.65 -7.42 9.63
CA ILE A 35 8.80 -6.87 8.58
C ILE A 35 9.65 -6.77 7.32
N THR A 36 9.21 -7.47 6.28
CA THR A 36 9.94 -7.62 5.01
C THR A 36 9.49 -6.65 3.93
N GLU A 37 8.28 -6.08 4.06
CA GLU A 37 7.63 -5.30 2.99
C GLU A 37 6.90 -4.08 3.59
N LEU A 38 7.31 -2.88 3.18
CA LEU A 38 6.66 -1.63 3.56
C LEU A 38 6.43 -0.73 2.33
N PRO A 39 5.27 -0.06 2.22
CA PRO A 39 5.00 0.88 1.13
C PRO A 39 5.63 2.27 1.34
N PHE A 40 6.31 2.48 2.48
CA PHE A 40 6.99 3.72 2.83
C PHE A 40 8.43 3.41 3.26
N LYS A 41 9.32 4.39 3.10
CA LYS A 41 10.70 4.27 3.58
C LYS A 41 10.70 4.39 5.11
N PRO A 42 11.09 3.34 5.85
CA PRO A 42 11.17 3.43 7.29
C PRO A 42 12.27 4.40 7.71
N ALA A 43 11.93 5.30 8.64
CA ALA A 43 12.84 6.27 9.21
C ALA A 43 13.32 5.76 10.59
N PRO A 44 14.60 5.96 10.96
CA PRO A 44 15.13 5.52 12.25
C PRO A 44 14.49 6.24 13.44
N ASP A 45 13.92 7.44 13.24
CA ASP A 45 13.23 8.22 14.27
C ASP A 45 11.81 7.71 14.63
N ARG A 46 11.21 6.82 13.82
CA ARG A 46 9.82 6.35 14.02
C ARG A 46 9.80 4.85 14.29
N PRO A 47 9.21 4.38 15.41
CA PRO A 47 9.07 2.95 15.67
C PRO A 47 8.16 2.30 14.63
N ILE A 48 8.67 1.22 14.03
CA ILE A 48 7.94 0.43 13.05
C ILE A 48 7.09 -0.60 13.79
N TYR A 49 5.85 -0.77 13.33
CA TYR A 49 4.93 -1.79 13.83
C TYR A 49 4.54 -2.73 12.70
N CYS A 50 4.41 -4.02 13.01
CA CYS A 50 3.86 -4.97 12.06
C CYS A 50 2.37 -4.69 11.83
N ARG A 51 1.80 -5.28 10.76
CA ARG A 51 0.38 -5.10 10.40
C ARG A 51 -0.55 -5.43 11.56
N GLU A 52 -0.19 -6.43 12.37
CA GLU A 52 -0.98 -6.88 13.52
C GLU A 52 -0.93 -5.89 14.68
N CYS A 53 0.27 -5.47 15.13
CA CYS A 53 0.42 -4.48 16.21
C CYS A 53 -0.21 -3.13 15.82
N TRP A 54 -0.06 -2.71 14.56
CA TRP A 54 -0.71 -1.50 14.05
C TRP A 54 -2.24 -1.63 14.05
N SER A 55 -2.77 -2.79 13.63
CA SER A 55 -4.21 -3.05 13.63
C SER A 55 -4.78 -3.05 15.06
N LYS A 56 -4.09 -3.71 16.01
CA LYS A 56 -4.48 -3.71 17.43
C LYS A 56 -4.52 -2.30 18.00
N ARG A 57 -3.50 -1.47 17.72
CA ARG A 57 -3.39 -0.10 18.24
C ARG A 57 -4.40 0.87 17.63
N ARG A 58 -4.78 0.69 16.35
CA ARG A 58 -5.81 1.53 15.69
C ARG A 58 -7.25 1.15 16.03
N LYS A 59 -7.47 -0.05 16.59
CA LYS A 59 -8.80 -0.54 16.94
C LYS A 59 -9.21 -0.18 18.39
N ALA A 60 -8.34 0.53 19.12
CA ALA A 60 -8.58 1.07 20.44
C ALA A 60 -9.02 2.54 20.37
#